data_AF-A0A661U6Q0-F1
#
_entry.id   AF-A0A661U6Q0-F1
#
_cell.length_a   1.000
_cell.length_b   1.000
_cell.length_c   1.000
_cell.angle_alpha   90.00
_cell.angle_beta   90.00
_cell.angle_gamma   90.00
#
_symmetry.space_group_name_H-M   'P 1'
#
loop_
_entity.id
_entity.type
_entity.pdbx_description
1 polymer ?
#
loop_
_entity_poly.entity_id
_entity_poly.type
_entity_poly.pdbx_seq_one_letter_code
_entity_poly.pdbx_strand_id
1 'polypeptide(L)'
;GMLYMMPIEVSPWGPIGEDLMVIQCLFVLSKYKGNGIGKALMIEAEEEAERQNTKGIVVVAYYWDFWFMPATFFEALGYEVVERAGETALLWKVFDESAIAPKLLSRRYQCGRDEKKVVVDLYYNTACLTSDVEAERVRKVVDEYGDRVTLNEYNSCEREILLRYETPRGIFVDGEEIFWGYEAPKEGVREAIDKALKNK
;
A
#
# COMPACT_ATOMS: atom_id res chain seq x y z
N GLY A 1 -9.95 -8.83 -18.33
CA GLY A 1 -9.51 -8.55 -16.95
C GLY A 1 -8.60 -7.34 -17.01
N MET A 2 -7.94 -7.04 -15.91
CA MET A 2 -6.92 -5.99 -15.81
C MET A 2 -5.79 -6.54 -14.95
N LEU A 3 -4.55 -6.27 -15.36
CA LEU A 3 -3.37 -6.41 -14.54
C LEU A 3 -2.66 -5.07 -14.54
N TYR A 4 -2.28 -4.58 -13.36
CA TYR A 4 -1.48 -3.39 -13.20
C TYR A 4 -0.19 -3.76 -12.47
N MET A 5 0.94 -3.47 -13.09
CA MET A 5 2.27 -3.68 -12.56
C MET A 5 3.16 -2.48 -12.83
N MET A 6 4.21 -2.32 -12.03
CA MET A 6 5.17 -1.23 -12.13
C MET A 6 6.53 -1.67 -11.56
N PRO A 7 7.63 -0.95 -11.84
CA PRO A 7 8.91 -1.23 -11.20
C PRO A 7 8.81 -1.07 -9.67
N ILE A 8 9.43 -1.97 -8.93
CA ILE A 8 9.34 -2.04 -7.46
C ILE A 8 9.87 -0.78 -6.78
N GLU A 9 10.86 -0.11 -7.38
CA GLU A 9 11.52 1.09 -6.86
C GLU A 9 10.60 2.30 -6.82
N VAL A 10 9.60 2.33 -7.70
CA VAL A 10 8.62 3.43 -7.79
C VAL A 10 7.27 3.07 -7.20
N SER A 11 7.13 1.87 -6.61
CA SER A 11 5.89 1.44 -5.95
C SER A 11 5.67 2.21 -4.65
N PRO A 12 4.60 3.03 -4.54
CA PRO A 12 4.33 3.78 -3.31
C PRO A 12 3.73 2.91 -2.20
N TRP A 13 3.30 1.69 -2.50
CA TRP A 13 2.73 0.74 -1.54
C TRP A 13 3.70 -0.34 -1.07
N GLY A 14 4.96 -0.27 -1.52
CA GLY A 14 5.90 -1.37 -1.40
C GLY A 14 5.52 -2.53 -2.33
N PRO A 15 6.13 -3.71 -2.17
CA PRO A 15 7.22 -4.09 -1.27
C PRO A 15 8.53 -3.29 -1.49
N ILE A 16 9.52 -3.46 -0.61
CA ILE A 16 10.86 -2.91 -0.81
C ILE A 16 11.74 -3.94 -1.52
N GLY A 17 12.31 -3.56 -2.66
CA GLY A 17 13.35 -4.30 -3.35
C GLY A 17 13.90 -3.50 -4.52
N GLU A 18 14.56 -4.17 -5.44
CA GLU A 18 15.23 -3.59 -6.61
C GLU A 18 15.21 -4.58 -7.79
N ASP A 19 15.25 -4.05 -9.01
CA ASP A 19 15.27 -4.75 -10.30
C ASP A 19 14.10 -5.73 -10.50
N LEU A 20 12.94 -5.48 -9.90
CA LEU A 20 11.74 -6.34 -10.00
C LEU A 20 10.53 -5.53 -10.48
N MET A 21 9.58 -6.20 -11.13
CA MET A 21 8.23 -5.66 -11.35
C MET A 21 7.31 -6.10 -10.20
N VAL A 22 6.54 -5.18 -9.63
CA VAL A 22 5.49 -5.50 -8.66
C VAL A 22 4.12 -5.48 -9.32
N ILE A 23 3.35 -6.55 -9.14
CA ILE A 23 1.92 -6.58 -9.49
C ILE A 23 1.16 -5.93 -8.35
N GLN A 24 0.56 -4.78 -8.65
CA GLN A 24 -0.26 -4.01 -7.70
C GLN A 24 -1.70 -4.50 -7.67
N CYS A 25 -2.21 -4.96 -8.81
CA CYS A 25 -3.58 -5.45 -8.91
C CYS A 25 -3.74 -6.41 -10.09
N LEU A 26 -4.46 -7.49 -9.86
CA LEU A 26 -4.95 -8.39 -10.88
C LEU A 26 -6.45 -8.62 -10.63
N PHE A 27 -7.26 -8.34 -11.65
CA PHE A 27 -8.71 -8.52 -11.56
C PHE A 27 -9.30 -9.12 -12.83
N VAL A 28 -10.21 -10.06 -12.65
CA VAL A 28 -11.04 -10.62 -13.72
C VAL A 28 -12.50 -10.50 -13.29
N LEU A 29 -13.32 -9.88 -14.14
CA LEU A 29 -14.76 -9.77 -13.93
C LEU A 29 -15.35 -11.15 -13.62
N SER A 30 -16.21 -11.23 -12.60
CA SER A 30 -16.74 -12.51 -12.08
C SER A 30 -17.34 -13.41 -13.15
N LYS A 31 -18.07 -12.84 -14.14
CA LYS A 31 -18.64 -13.60 -15.27
C LYS A 31 -17.63 -14.30 -16.19
N TYR A 32 -16.35 -13.92 -16.12
CA TYR A 32 -15.27 -14.49 -16.92
C TYR A 32 -14.24 -15.27 -16.09
N LYS A 33 -14.42 -15.39 -14.76
CA LYS A 33 -13.57 -16.24 -13.93
C LYS A 33 -13.65 -17.69 -14.40
N GLY A 34 -12.54 -18.43 -14.28
CA GLY A 34 -12.42 -19.83 -14.73
C GLY A 34 -12.07 -20.03 -16.21
N ASN A 35 -12.08 -18.98 -17.04
CA ASN A 35 -11.77 -19.07 -18.48
C ASN A 35 -10.27 -18.86 -18.82
N GLY A 36 -9.37 -19.02 -17.85
CA GLY A 36 -7.92 -18.86 -18.08
C GLY A 36 -7.42 -17.40 -18.26
N ILE A 37 -8.30 -16.40 -18.23
CA ILE A 37 -7.92 -14.97 -18.45
C ILE A 37 -6.85 -14.50 -17.45
N GLY A 38 -6.96 -14.87 -16.18
CA GLY A 38 -5.95 -14.50 -15.17
C GLY A 38 -4.56 -15.06 -15.52
N LYS A 39 -4.50 -16.32 -15.95
CA LYS A 39 -3.26 -16.95 -16.40
C LYS A 39 -2.68 -16.25 -17.64
N ALA A 40 -3.53 -15.92 -18.61
CA ALA A 40 -3.10 -15.19 -19.80
C ALA A 40 -2.52 -13.80 -19.45
N LEU A 41 -3.17 -13.06 -18.55
CA LEU A 41 -2.65 -11.77 -18.06
C LEU A 41 -1.30 -11.91 -17.37
N MET A 42 -1.09 -12.98 -16.59
CA MET A 42 0.18 -13.24 -15.93
C MET A 42 1.28 -13.60 -16.92
N ILE A 43 1.00 -14.39 -17.96
CA ILE A 43 1.96 -14.70 -19.02
C ILE A 43 2.42 -13.42 -19.70
N GLU A 44 1.48 -12.55 -20.11
CA GLU A 44 1.83 -11.25 -20.72
C GLU A 44 2.62 -10.34 -19.78
N ALA A 45 2.34 -10.39 -18.47
CA ALA A 45 3.09 -9.65 -17.46
C ALA A 45 4.53 -10.16 -17.31
N GLU A 46 4.71 -11.48 -17.28
CA GLU A 46 6.04 -12.14 -17.26
C GLU A 46 6.85 -11.74 -18.50
N GLU A 47 6.27 -11.84 -19.69
CA GLU A 47 6.93 -11.43 -20.93
C GLU A 47 7.27 -9.93 -20.96
N GLU A 48 6.40 -9.07 -20.42
CA GLU A 48 6.67 -7.64 -20.33
C GLU A 48 7.81 -7.33 -19.35
N ALA A 49 7.86 -8.01 -18.20
CA ALA A 49 8.92 -7.86 -17.22
C ALA A 49 10.28 -8.32 -17.76
N GLU A 50 10.31 -9.39 -18.57
CA GLU A 50 11.50 -9.82 -19.31
C GLU A 50 11.90 -8.79 -20.38
N ARG A 51 10.95 -8.23 -21.14
CA ARG A 51 11.22 -7.17 -22.14
C ARG A 51 11.81 -5.91 -21.51
N GLN A 52 11.42 -5.60 -20.28
CA GLN A 52 11.98 -4.48 -19.50
C GLN A 52 13.29 -4.85 -18.78
N ASN A 53 13.81 -6.05 -18.98
CA ASN A 53 15.08 -6.54 -18.41
C ASN A 53 15.09 -6.48 -16.86
N THR A 54 13.93 -6.73 -16.25
CA THR A 54 13.82 -6.93 -14.80
C THR A 54 14.17 -8.38 -14.43
N LYS A 55 14.62 -8.59 -13.20
CA LYS A 55 15.08 -9.90 -12.69
C LYS A 55 13.95 -10.81 -12.22
N GLY A 56 12.71 -10.34 -12.22
CA GLY A 56 11.56 -11.12 -11.77
C GLY A 56 10.32 -10.27 -11.50
N ILE A 57 9.26 -10.96 -11.10
CA ILE A 57 7.99 -10.35 -10.69
C ILE A 57 7.72 -10.68 -9.23
N VAL A 58 7.25 -9.69 -8.48
CA VAL A 58 6.78 -9.83 -7.11
C VAL A 58 5.30 -9.47 -6.99
N VAL A 59 4.61 -10.10 -6.04
CA VAL A 59 3.21 -9.84 -5.73
C VAL A 59 2.96 -9.96 -4.23
N VAL A 60 2.17 -9.04 -3.68
CA VAL A 60 1.56 -9.22 -2.35
C VAL A 60 0.23 -9.92 -2.56
N ALA A 61 0.05 -11.08 -1.93
CA ALA A 61 -1.11 -11.94 -2.08
C ALA A 61 -1.62 -12.44 -0.72
N TYR A 62 -2.80 -13.06 -0.71
CA TYR A 62 -3.50 -13.40 0.53
C TYR A 62 -3.96 -14.87 0.56
N TYR A 63 -3.87 -15.51 1.72
CA TYR A 63 -4.38 -16.87 1.95
C TYR A 63 -5.80 -16.92 2.53
N TRP A 64 -6.30 -15.81 3.05
CA TRP A 64 -7.60 -15.71 3.70
C TRP A 64 -8.71 -15.12 2.81
N ASP A 65 -8.31 -14.49 1.70
CA ASP A 65 -9.21 -13.80 0.80
C ASP A 65 -9.17 -14.40 -0.61
N PHE A 66 -10.23 -15.13 -0.98
CA PHE A 66 -10.35 -15.75 -2.30
C PHE A 66 -10.79 -14.77 -3.40
N TRP A 67 -11.29 -13.57 -3.05
CA TRP A 67 -11.80 -12.63 -4.06
C TRP A 67 -10.73 -11.68 -4.59
N PHE A 68 -9.72 -11.34 -3.78
CA PHE A 68 -8.65 -10.42 -4.12
C PHE A 68 -7.26 -11.05 -3.97
N MET A 69 -6.49 -11.09 -5.07
CA MET A 69 -5.08 -11.52 -5.09
C MET A 69 -4.81 -12.83 -4.30
N PRO A 70 -5.49 -13.97 -4.60
CA PRO A 70 -5.31 -15.19 -3.83
C PRO A 70 -3.91 -15.79 -4.04
N ALA A 71 -3.17 -16.04 -2.96
CA ALA A 71 -1.80 -16.56 -3.02
C ALA A 71 -1.71 -17.89 -3.78
N THR A 72 -2.67 -18.79 -3.57
CA THR A 72 -2.74 -20.10 -4.22
C THR A 72 -2.87 -20.04 -5.74
N PHE A 73 -3.42 -18.94 -6.28
CA PHE A 73 -3.45 -18.72 -7.74
C PHE A 73 -2.05 -18.46 -8.29
N PHE A 74 -1.24 -17.65 -7.60
CA PHE A 74 0.14 -17.35 -8.01
C PHE A 74 1.07 -18.55 -7.81
N GLU A 75 0.91 -19.29 -6.71
CA GLU A 75 1.65 -20.54 -6.46
C GLU A 75 1.42 -21.56 -7.59
N ALA A 76 0.17 -21.70 -8.05
CA ALA A 76 -0.16 -22.56 -9.19
C ALA A 76 0.47 -22.12 -10.52
N LEU A 77 0.99 -20.89 -10.60
CA LEU A 77 1.74 -20.35 -11.75
C LEU A 77 3.26 -20.41 -11.55
N GLY A 78 3.73 -20.99 -10.45
CA GLY A 78 5.15 -21.16 -10.13
C GLY A 78 5.77 -19.98 -9.38
N TYR A 79 4.96 -19.12 -8.77
CA TYR A 79 5.46 -18.12 -7.83
C TYR A 79 5.76 -18.76 -6.47
N GLU A 80 6.88 -18.39 -5.88
CA GLU A 80 7.36 -18.90 -4.61
C GLU A 80 7.19 -17.87 -3.50
N VAL A 81 6.95 -18.34 -2.27
CA VAL A 81 6.81 -17.47 -1.10
C VAL A 81 8.18 -16.98 -0.63
N VAL A 82 8.34 -15.67 -0.55
CA VAL A 82 9.54 -14.99 -0.03
C VAL A 82 9.39 -14.71 1.47
N GLU A 83 8.25 -14.17 1.86
CA GLU A 83 7.95 -13.73 3.22
C GLU A 83 6.46 -13.91 3.53
N ARG A 84 6.11 -14.17 4.80
CA ARG A 84 4.73 -14.19 5.28
C ARG A 84 4.55 -13.29 6.50
N ALA A 85 3.45 -12.55 6.52
CA ALA A 85 2.98 -11.77 7.66
C ALA A 85 1.50 -12.12 7.91
N GLY A 86 1.28 -13.11 8.79
CA GLY A 86 -0.04 -13.69 9.02
C GLY A 86 -0.61 -14.31 7.72
N GLU A 87 -1.76 -13.78 7.30
CA GLU A 87 -2.47 -14.21 6.09
C GLU A 87 -2.04 -13.47 4.82
N THR A 88 -1.10 -12.52 4.93
CA THR A 88 -0.45 -11.85 3.80
C THR A 88 0.84 -12.58 3.46
N ALA A 89 1.10 -12.76 2.18
CA ALA A 89 2.31 -13.36 1.65
C ALA A 89 2.92 -12.48 0.57
N LEU A 90 4.24 -12.40 0.58
CA LEU A 90 5.03 -11.86 -0.50
C LEU A 90 5.48 -13.04 -1.36
N LEU A 91 5.03 -13.09 -2.61
CA LEU A 91 5.44 -14.12 -3.55
C LEU A 91 6.22 -13.49 -4.70
N TRP A 92 7.13 -14.26 -5.29
CA TRP A 92 7.88 -13.83 -6.45
C TRP A 92 8.09 -14.95 -7.45
N LYS A 93 8.46 -14.58 -8.67
CA LYS A 93 8.97 -15.48 -9.70
C LYS A 93 10.21 -14.84 -10.28
N VAL A 94 11.33 -15.55 -10.18
CA VAL A 94 12.66 -15.06 -10.53
C VAL A 94 13.00 -15.47 -11.96
N PHE A 95 13.52 -14.53 -12.73
CA PHE A 95 14.03 -14.75 -14.10
C PHE A 95 15.57 -14.75 -14.13
N ASP A 96 16.20 -14.10 -13.15
CA ASP A 96 17.65 -13.98 -13.01
C ASP A 96 18.08 -14.40 -11.59
N GLU A 97 18.98 -15.37 -11.47
CA GLU A 97 19.46 -15.91 -10.18
C GLU A 97 20.16 -14.87 -9.28
N SER A 98 20.56 -13.73 -9.83
CA SER A 98 21.10 -12.59 -9.07
C SER A 98 20.03 -11.72 -8.41
N ALA A 99 18.74 -12.03 -8.57
CA ALA A 99 17.64 -11.31 -7.93
C ALA A 99 17.77 -11.32 -6.40
N ILE A 100 17.58 -10.16 -5.79
CA ILE A 100 17.56 -10.02 -4.34
C ILE A 100 16.12 -10.07 -3.85
N ALA A 101 15.87 -10.93 -2.86
CA ALA A 101 14.55 -11.12 -2.28
C ALA A 101 13.97 -9.79 -1.75
N PRO A 102 12.78 -9.36 -2.21
CA PRO A 102 12.12 -8.18 -1.70
C PRO A 102 11.57 -8.44 -0.28
N LYS A 103 11.19 -7.36 0.41
CA LYS A 103 10.65 -7.41 1.77
C LYS A 103 9.34 -6.68 1.87
N LEU A 104 8.43 -7.21 2.68
CA LEU A 104 7.22 -6.50 3.05
C LEU A 104 7.56 -5.21 3.80
N LEU A 105 6.68 -4.22 3.68
CA LEU A 105 6.79 -3.01 4.49
C LEU A 105 6.57 -3.33 5.96
N SER A 106 7.46 -2.84 6.81
CA SER A 106 7.35 -2.91 8.27
C SER A 106 7.16 -1.50 8.80
N ARG A 107 5.91 -1.11 9.07
CA ARG A 107 5.53 0.26 9.46
C ARG A 107 6.43 0.81 10.56
N ARG A 108 7.13 1.91 10.28
CA ARG A 108 8.00 2.66 11.20
C ARG A 108 7.37 4.01 11.52
N TYR A 109 6.24 3.98 12.21
CA TYR A 109 5.58 5.21 12.64
C TYR A 109 6.43 5.94 13.71
N GLN A 110 6.60 7.25 13.54
CA GLN A 110 7.20 8.13 14.53
C GLN A 110 6.14 9.12 14.98
N CYS A 111 5.68 8.97 16.23
CA CYS A 111 4.62 9.80 16.77
C CYS A 111 5.09 11.24 16.97
N GLY A 112 4.48 12.17 16.23
CA GLY A 112 4.55 13.59 16.58
C GLY A 112 3.73 13.83 17.86
N ARG A 113 4.35 14.38 18.90
CA ARG A 113 3.67 14.77 20.13
C ARG A 113 3.87 16.25 20.40
N ASP A 114 2.78 16.92 20.73
CA ASP A 114 2.76 18.30 21.20
C ASP A 114 1.84 18.37 22.43
N GLU A 115 2.29 19.05 23.48
CA GLU A 115 1.54 19.17 24.75
C GLU A 115 0.34 20.12 24.64
N LYS A 116 0.38 21.07 23.70
CA LYS A 116 -0.61 22.16 23.57
C LYS A 116 -1.49 22.01 22.33
N LYS A 117 -1.04 21.27 21.33
CA LYS A 117 -1.74 21.03 20.07
C LYS A 117 -2.00 19.56 19.86
N VAL A 118 -3.07 19.24 19.15
CA VAL A 118 -3.25 17.89 18.59
C VAL A 118 -2.35 17.76 17.36
N VAL A 119 -1.62 16.66 17.27
CA VAL A 119 -0.80 16.35 16.09
C VAL A 119 -1.53 15.34 15.22
N VAL A 120 -1.70 15.67 13.94
CA VAL A 120 -2.22 14.75 12.92
C VAL A 120 -1.07 14.39 11.99
N ASP A 121 -0.67 13.12 11.99
CA ASP A 121 0.31 12.59 11.04
C ASP A 121 -0.45 11.90 9.89
N LEU A 122 -0.31 12.41 8.68
CA LEU A 122 -0.94 11.91 7.46
C LEU A 122 0.11 11.27 6.55
N TYR A 123 0.06 9.95 6.44
CA TYR A 123 0.77 9.19 5.43
C TYR A 123 -0.17 8.92 4.27
N TYR A 124 0.24 9.29 3.06
CA TYR A 124 -0.59 9.12 1.87
C TYR A 124 0.27 8.83 0.64
N ASN A 125 -0.39 8.48 -0.45
CA ASN A 125 0.19 8.51 -1.78
C ASN A 125 -0.89 8.88 -2.80
N THR A 126 -0.46 9.19 -4.02
CA THR A 126 -1.34 9.61 -5.12
C THR A 126 -1.61 8.49 -6.13
N ALA A 127 -1.18 7.25 -5.87
CA ALA A 127 -1.34 6.14 -6.80
C ALA A 127 -2.68 5.42 -6.67
N CYS A 128 -3.43 5.61 -5.56
CA CYS A 128 -4.83 5.21 -5.51
C CYS A 128 -5.73 6.34 -5.02
N LEU A 129 -6.87 6.46 -5.72
CA LEU A 129 -7.83 7.54 -5.54
C LEU A 129 -8.34 7.63 -4.09
N THR A 130 -8.54 6.48 -3.43
CA THR A 130 -8.99 6.45 -2.04
C THR A 130 -8.00 7.15 -1.12
N SER A 131 -6.69 6.92 -1.29
CA SER A 131 -5.66 7.56 -0.46
C SER A 131 -5.58 9.08 -0.71
N ASP A 132 -5.75 9.50 -1.96
CA ASP A 132 -5.69 10.92 -2.33
C ASP A 132 -6.92 11.69 -1.82
N VAL A 133 -8.11 11.09 -1.95
CA VAL A 133 -9.36 11.63 -1.40
C VAL A 133 -9.30 11.77 0.12
N GLU A 134 -8.67 10.82 0.81
CA GLU A 134 -8.46 10.91 2.25
C GLU A 134 -7.54 12.06 2.64
N ALA A 135 -6.41 12.20 1.95
CA ALA A 135 -5.47 13.29 2.20
C ALA A 135 -6.17 14.65 2.06
N GLU A 136 -6.93 14.83 0.99
CA GLU A 136 -7.76 16.02 0.77
C GLU A 136 -8.79 16.27 1.88
N ARG A 137 -9.42 15.22 2.40
CA ARG A 137 -10.39 15.34 3.50
C ARG A 137 -9.73 15.70 4.81
N VAL A 138 -8.59 15.09 5.13
CA VAL A 138 -7.82 15.38 6.34
C VAL A 138 -7.34 16.83 6.33
N ARG A 139 -6.73 17.31 5.23
CA ARG A 139 -6.32 18.71 5.08
C ARG A 139 -7.47 19.67 5.38
N LYS A 140 -8.61 19.47 4.70
CA LYS A 140 -9.81 20.30 4.88
C LYS A 140 -10.32 20.30 6.31
N VAL A 141 -10.30 19.15 6.99
CA VAL A 141 -10.76 19.06 8.38
C VAL A 141 -9.77 19.74 9.32
N VAL A 142 -8.46 19.51 9.17
CA VAL A 142 -7.45 20.15 10.03
C VAL A 142 -7.52 21.68 9.93
N ASP A 143 -7.73 22.23 8.72
CA ASP A 143 -7.87 23.67 8.49
C ASP A 143 -9.00 24.29 9.33
N GLU A 144 -10.05 23.54 9.67
CA GLU A 144 -11.18 24.00 10.51
C GLU A 144 -10.75 24.29 11.96
N TYR A 145 -9.64 23.70 12.43
CA TYR A 145 -9.18 23.81 13.82
C TYR A 145 -8.14 24.92 14.06
N GLY A 146 -7.56 25.47 12.99
CA GLY A 146 -6.51 26.49 13.05
C GLY A 146 -5.32 26.05 13.90
N ASP A 147 -4.79 26.96 14.71
CA ASP A 147 -3.56 26.74 15.49
C ASP A 147 -3.65 25.64 16.56
N ARG A 148 -4.83 25.08 16.83
CA ARG A 148 -5.03 24.00 17.81
C ARG A 148 -4.56 22.64 17.30
N VAL A 149 -4.39 22.49 15.99
CA VAL A 149 -3.97 21.24 15.34
C VAL A 149 -2.74 21.51 14.48
N THR A 150 -1.80 20.57 14.46
CA THR A 150 -0.65 20.56 13.53
C THR A 150 -0.81 19.37 12.60
N LEU A 151 -0.68 19.59 11.30
CA LEU A 151 -0.66 18.53 10.29
C LEU A 151 0.77 18.29 9.83
N ASN A 152 1.24 17.05 9.98
CA ASN A 152 2.46 16.56 9.33
C ASN A 152 2.05 15.66 8.16
N GLU A 153 2.61 15.91 6.99
CA GLU A 153 2.29 15.15 5.78
C GLU A 153 3.50 14.39 5.26
N TYR A 154 3.27 13.13 4.88
CA TYR A 154 4.30 12.21 4.39
C TYR A 154 3.80 11.55 3.11
N ASN A 155 4.31 12.01 1.96
CA ASN A 155 3.97 11.47 0.65
C ASN A 155 4.85 10.26 0.31
N SER A 156 4.29 9.06 0.36
CA SER A 156 5.01 7.82 0.06
C SER A 156 5.22 7.53 -1.43
N CYS A 157 4.75 8.39 -2.34
CA CYS A 157 5.27 8.43 -3.71
C CYS A 157 6.72 8.90 -3.77
N GLU A 158 7.19 9.62 -2.75
CA GLU A 158 8.60 9.95 -2.60
C GLU A 158 9.34 8.75 -1.98
N ARG A 159 10.28 8.18 -2.73
CA ARG A 159 10.96 6.95 -2.35
C ARG A 159 11.65 7.05 -0.99
N GLU A 160 12.25 8.18 -0.68
CA GLU A 160 12.91 8.42 0.62
C GLU A 160 11.93 8.39 1.79
N ILE A 161 10.74 8.96 1.63
CA ILE A 161 9.68 8.93 2.64
C ILE A 161 9.17 7.50 2.85
N LEU A 162 8.89 6.78 1.76
CA LEU A 162 8.47 5.38 1.85
C LEU A 162 9.53 4.51 2.53
N LEU A 163 10.81 4.66 2.19
CA LEU A 163 11.90 3.90 2.80
C LEU A 163 12.09 4.24 4.28
N ARG A 164 11.89 5.50 4.67
CA ARG A 164 12.06 5.96 6.05
C ARG A 164 10.96 5.44 6.97
N TYR A 165 9.71 5.51 6.54
CA TYR A 165 8.56 5.26 7.40
C TYR A 165 7.85 3.93 7.09
N GLU A 166 8.08 3.35 5.92
CA GLU A 166 7.45 2.09 5.46
C GLU A 166 5.93 2.09 5.66
N THR A 167 5.32 3.27 5.54
CA THR A 167 3.90 3.53 5.82
C THR A 167 3.31 4.23 4.60
N PRO A 168 2.68 3.48 3.69
CA PRO A 168 2.23 4.00 2.40
C PRO A 168 0.90 4.78 2.50
N ARG A 169 0.14 4.49 3.56
CA ARG A 169 -1.15 5.09 3.88
C ARG A 169 -1.44 4.90 5.36
N GLY A 170 -1.89 5.96 6.03
CA GLY A 170 -2.27 5.93 7.44
C GLY A 170 -2.58 7.33 7.95
N ILE A 171 -3.53 7.43 8.88
CA ILE A 171 -3.89 8.69 9.54
C ILE A 171 -3.77 8.46 11.04
N PHE A 172 -2.97 9.27 11.71
CA PHE A 172 -2.75 9.17 13.14
C PHE A 172 -3.12 10.48 13.82
N VAL A 173 -3.88 10.40 14.91
CA VAL A 173 -4.23 11.56 15.74
C VAL A 173 -3.61 11.36 17.11
N ASP A 174 -2.63 12.20 17.46
CA ASP A 174 -1.77 12.05 18.65
C ASP A 174 -1.15 10.65 18.80
N GLY A 175 -0.88 9.99 17.67
CA GLY A 175 -0.33 8.64 17.61
C GLY A 175 -1.33 7.49 17.63
N GLU A 176 -2.63 7.76 17.79
CA GLU A 176 -3.68 6.75 17.60
C GLU A 176 -4.04 6.66 16.11
N GLU A 177 -3.88 5.47 15.51
CA GLU A 177 -4.31 5.25 14.12
C GLU A 177 -5.84 5.26 14.02
N ILE A 178 -6.35 5.98 13.02
CA ILE A 178 -7.76 5.98 12.65
C ILE A 178 -7.92 5.39 11.24
N PHE A 179 -8.85 4.45 11.09
CA PHE A 179 -9.07 3.72 9.84
C PHE A 179 -10.51 3.19 9.75
N TRP A 180 -11.08 3.23 8.54
CA TRP A 180 -12.47 2.83 8.29
C TRP A 180 -12.62 1.73 7.22
N GLY A 181 -11.54 1.28 6.58
CA GLY A 181 -11.61 0.32 5.47
C GLY A 181 -11.96 0.94 4.10
N TYR A 182 -12.38 2.19 4.09
CA TYR A 182 -12.68 3.00 2.90
C TYR A 182 -12.14 4.43 3.12
N GLU A 183 -12.44 5.37 2.22
CA GLU A 183 -12.02 6.76 2.37
C GLU A 183 -12.51 7.38 3.69
N ALA A 184 -11.59 7.74 4.59
CA ALA A 184 -11.84 8.44 5.85
C ALA A 184 -12.96 9.50 5.71
N PRO A 185 -14.09 9.34 6.41
CA PRO A 185 -15.16 10.32 6.39
C PRO A 185 -14.74 11.56 7.18
N LYS A 186 -15.09 12.75 6.69
CA LYS A 186 -14.74 14.02 7.36
C LYS A 186 -15.20 14.06 8.81
N GLU A 187 -16.42 13.61 9.09
CA GLU A 187 -16.95 13.57 10.46
C GLU A 187 -16.12 12.64 11.37
N GLY A 188 -15.68 11.49 10.85
CA GLY A 188 -14.84 10.58 11.63
C GLY A 188 -13.47 11.18 11.98
N VAL A 189 -12.88 11.97 11.06
CA VAL A 189 -11.65 12.72 11.33
C VAL A 189 -11.88 13.81 12.37
N ARG A 190 -13.01 14.55 12.29
CA ARG A 190 -13.39 15.56 13.30
C ARG A 190 -13.58 14.94 14.67
N GLU A 191 -14.33 13.85 14.78
CA GLU A 191 -14.57 13.14 16.04
C GLU A 191 -13.26 12.71 16.71
N ALA A 192 -12.30 12.22 15.92
CA ALA A 192 -10.97 11.84 16.42
C ALA A 192 -10.19 13.04 16.95
N ILE A 193 -10.17 14.17 16.21
CA ILE A 193 -9.51 15.40 16.63
C ILE A 193 -10.18 16.00 17.88
N ASP A 194 -11.52 16.06 17.91
CA ASP A 194 -12.29 16.56 19.06
C ASP A 194 -12.05 15.72 20.31
N LYS A 195 -11.95 14.39 20.16
CA LYS A 195 -11.58 13.48 21.25
C LYS A 195 -10.18 13.78 21.76
N ALA A 196 -9.21 13.99 20.87
CA ALA A 196 -7.83 14.29 21.24
C ALA A 196 -7.71 15.67 21.94
N LEU A 197 -8.43 16.69 21.45
CA LEU A 197 -8.45 18.04 22.04
C LEU A 197 -8.97 18.07 23.49
N LYS A 198 -9.87 17.16 23.87
CA LYS A 198 -10.35 17.05 25.26
C LYS A 198 -9.27 16.62 26.25
N ASN A 199 -8.17 16.06 25.74
CA ASN A 199 -7.04 15.58 26.53
C ASN A 199 -5.84 16.55 26.51
N LYS A 200 -6.00 17.74 25.93
CA LYS A 200 -4.99 18.82 25.90
C LYS A 200 -5.26 19.86 26.98
#